data_AF-A0A914QMT8-F1
#
_entry.id   AF-A0A914QMT8-F1
#
_cell.length_a   1.000
_cell.length_b   1.000
_cell.length_c   1.000
_cell.angle_alpha   90.00
_cell.angle_beta   90.00
_cell.angle_gamma   90.00
#
_symmetry.space_group_name_H-M   'P 1'
#
loop_
_entity.id
_entity.type
_entity.pdbx_description
1 polymer ?
#
loop_
_entity_poly.entity_id
_entity_poly.type
_entity_poly.pdbx_seq_one_letter_code
_entity_poly.pdbx_strand_id
1 'polypeptide(L)'
;MENLRFFLLPFNPNKPLYFGARFKENLTSGYMSGGAGYILSREAVKQIATSLDDPNICSQPTNTNYHDDYEIGVCVKNLNITSIDTRDNLVKV
;
A
#
# COMPACT_ATOMS: atom_id res chain seq x y z
N MET A 1 -13.54 1.72 -15.61
CA MET A 1 -13.34 1.91 -14.15
C MET A 1 -14.47 1.36 -13.28
N GLU A 2 -15.44 0.64 -13.86
CA GLU A 2 -16.64 0.23 -13.12
C GLU A 2 -16.36 -0.78 -12.01
N ASN A 3 -15.53 -1.79 -12.28
CA ASN A 3 -15.13 -2.81 -11.30
C ASN A 3 -14.43 -2.19 -10.09
N LEU A 4 -13.54 -1.22 -10.32
CA LEU A 4 -12.85 -0.53 -9.24
C LEU A 4 -13.82 0.29 -8.39
N ARG A 5 -14.75 1.01 -9.04
CA ARG A 5 -15.78 1.77 -8.33
C ARG A 5 -16.62 0.85 -7.46
N PHE A 6 -17.14 -0.25 -8.00
CA PHE A 6 -17.92 -1.24 -7.25
C PHE A 6 -17.14 -1.85 -6.09
N PHE A 7 -15.87 -2.22 -6.32
CA PHE A 7 -14.99 -2.72 -5.27
C PHE A 7 -14.81 -1.72 -4.12
N LEU A 8 -14.67 -0.43 -4.43
CA LEU A 8 -14.42 0.62 -3.43
C LEU A 8 -15.68 1.14 -2.71
N LEU A 9 -16.88 0.87 -3.23
CA LEU A 9 -18.16 1.33 -2.65
C LEU A 9 -18.33 1.08 -1.14
N PRO A 10 -18.00 -0.11 -0.59
CA PRO A 10 -18.20 -0.39 0.83
C PRO A 10 -17.12 0.22 1.74
N PHE A 11 -16.03 0.77 1.19
CA PHE A 11 -14.91 1.25 1.98
C PHE A 11 -15.04 2.74 2.32
N ASN A 12 -14.75 3.08 3.57
CA ASN A 12 -14.74 4.47 4.01
C ASN A 12 -13.40 5.14 3.59
N PRO A 13 -13.41 6.18 2.73
CA PRO A 13 -12.18 6.83 2.28
C PRO A 13 -11.44 7.60 3.38
N ASN A 14 -12.08 7.86 4.53
CA ASN A 14 -11.47 8.50 5.70
C ASN A 14 -10.81 7.50 6.66
N LYS A 15 -10.82 6.20 6.34
CA LYS A 15 -10.02 5.20 7.04
C LYS A 15 -8.70 4.99 6.27
N PRO A 16 -7.56 4.80 6.95
CA PRO A 16 -6.28 4.58 6.31
C PRO A 16 -6.23 3.16 5.71
N LEU A 17 -6.58 3.06 4.43
CA LEU A 17 -6.63 1.81 3.67
C LEU A 17 -5.64 1.82 2.50
N TYR A 18 -5.01 0.67 2.27
CA TYR A 18 -4.06 0.39 1.20
C TYR A 18 -4.39 -0.97 0.55
N PHE A 19 -4.69 -0.97 -0.74
CA PHE A 19 -5.14 -2.14 -1.48
C PHE A 19 -4.20 -2.48 -2.63
N GLY A 20 -4.06 -3.76 -2.97
CA GLY A 20 -3.39 -4.18 -4.20
C GLY A 20 -2.94 -5.62 -4.17
N ALA A 21 -2.02 -5.96 -5.07
CA ALA A 21 -1.41 -7.28 -5.14
C ALA A 21 -0.22 -7.39 -4.17
N ARG A 22 -0.40 -8.10 -3.06
CA ARG A 22 0.62 -8.15 -1.99
C ARG A 22 1.82 -9.04 -2.34
N PHE A 23 3.02 -8.45 -2.33
CA PHE A 23 4.30 -9.14 -2.36
C PHE A 23 4.86 -9.27 -0.94
N LYS A 24 5.40 -10.43 -0.58
CA LYS A 24 5.93 -10.72 0.78
C LYS A 24 7.44 -10.94 0.84
N GLU A 25 8.11 -10.91 -0.30
CA GLU A 25 9.50 -11.39 -0.42
C GLU A 25 10.51 -10.50 0.31
N ASN A 26 10.28 -9.19 0.33
CA ASN A 26 11.27 -8.21 0.85
C ASN A 26 10.81 -7.47 2.12
N LEU A 27 9.55 -7.58 2.51
CA LEU A 27 8.98 -6.91 3.68
C LEU A 27 8.04 -7.89 4.40
N THR A 28 8.25 -8.12 5.70
CA THR A 28 7.45 -9.10 6.48
C THR A 28 5.96 -8.78 6.47
N SER A 29 5.58 -7.49 6.51
CA SER A 29 4.19 -7.04 6.37
C SER A 29 3.68 -7.12 4.93
N GLY A 30 4.60 -7.31 3.98
CA GLY A 30 4.37 -7.16 2.54
C GLY A 30 4.17 -5.72 2.11
N TYR A 31 4.24 -5.52 0.79
CA TYR A 31 3.93 -4.28 0.08
C TYR A 31 3.10 -4.62 -1.17
N MET A 32 2.45 -3.65 -1.81
CA MET A 32 1.67 -3.92 -3.02
C MET A 32 2.53 -3.66 -4.26
N SER A 33 2.49 -4.56 -5.24
CA SER A 33 3.22 -4.40 -6.50
C SER A 33 2.84 -3.11 -7.24
N GLY A 34 3.82 -2.31 -7.61
CA GLY A 34 3.63 -1.09 -8.40
C GLY A 34 3.10 -1.38 -9.81
N GLY A 35 3.58 -2.46 -10.46
CA GLY A 35 3.16 -2.84 -11.81
C GLY A 35 1.71 -3.31 -11.92
N ALA A 36 1.18 -3.95 -10.87
CA ALA A 36 -0.24 -4.31 -10.79
C ALA A 36 -1.14 -3.11 -10.46
N GLY A 37 -0.53 -2.04 -9.93
CA GLY A 37 -1.22 -0.92 -9.34
C GLY A 37 -1.70 -1.21 -7.91
N TYR A 38 -1.86 -0.13 -7.15
CA TYR A 38 -2.41 -0.15 -5.80
C TYR A 38 -3.31 1.06 -5.57
N ILE A 39 -4.17 0.99 -4.56
CA ILE A 39 -5.10 2.06 -4.20
C ILE A 39 -4.78 2.51 -2.79
N LEU A 40 -4.69 3.83 -2.60
CA LEU A 40 -4.62 4.47 -1.30
C LEU A 40 -5.91 5.25 -1.06
N SER A 41 -6.52 5.03 0.10
CA SER A 41 -7.59 5.89 0.60
C SER A 41 -7.14 7.34 0.76
N ARG A 42 -8.09 8.27 0.83
CA ARG A 42 -7.80 9.70 1.08
C ARG A 42 -7.00 9.89 2.36
N GLU A 43 -7.36 9.17 3.42
CA GLU A 43 -6.66 9.25 4.70
C GLU A 43 -5.24 8.68 4.62
N ALA A 44 -5.05 7.55 3.93
CA ALA A 44 -3.72 6.98 3.72
C ALA A 44 -2.79 7.95 2.95
N VAL A 45 -3.30 8.60 1.89
CA VAL A 45 -2.51 9.59 1.13
C VAL A 45 -2.10 10.77 2.01
N LYS A 46 -3.01 11.29 2.85
CA LYS A 46 -2.68 12.38 3.78
C LYS A 46 -1.55 11.99 4.73
N GLN A 47 -1.68 10.84 5.38
CA GLN A 47 -0.69 10.38 6.36
C GLN A 47 0.68 10.14 5.70
N ILE A 48 0.71 9.48 4.55
CA ILE A 48 1.95 9.27 3.80
C ILE A 48 2.58 10.60 3.42
N ALA A 49 1.81 11.51 2.79
CA ALA A 49 2.31 12.79 2.33
C ALA A 49 2.89 13.66 3.47
N THR A 50 2.30 13.62 4.66
CA THR A 50 2.82 14.34 5.84
C THR A 50 4.05 13.71 6.46
N SER A 51 4.41 12.49 6.07
CA SER A 51 5.50 11.71 6.67
C SER A 51 6.63 11.36 5.70
N LEU A 52 6.57 11.81 4.44
CA LEU A 52 7.60 11.55 3.43
C LEU A 52 8.99 12.07 3.82
N ASP A 53 9.03 13.16 4.60
CA ASP A 53 10.28 13.78 5.05
C ASP A 53 10.83 13.20 6.36
N ASP A 54 10.08 12.31 7.03
CA ASP A 54 10.54 11.65 8.26
C ASP A 54 11.23 10.30 7.93
N PRO A 55 12.58 10.22 8.00
CA PRO A 55 13.32 9.01 7.65
C PRO A 55 13.02 7.82 8.56
N ASN A 56 12.39 8.04 9.73
CA ASN A 56 11.98 6.96 10.63
C ASN A 56 10.63 6.36 10.23
N ILE A 57 9.80 7.10 9.48
CA ILE A 57 8.48 6.65 9.02
C ILE A 57 8.58 6.18 7.58
N CYS A 58 9.00 7.07 6.69
CA CYS A 58 9.23 6.78 5.29
C CYS A 58 10.73 6.74 5.06
N SER A 59 11.24 5.56 4.73
CA SER A 59 12.67 5.45 4.43
C SER A 59 12.98 6.34 3.24
N GLN A 60 13.89 7.30 3.42
CA GLN A 60 14.51 8.02 2.33
C GLN A 60 15.77 7.23 1.95
N PRO A 61 15.79 6.52 0.82
CA PRO A 61 16.96 5.75 0.48
C PRO A 61 18.13 6.69 0.25
N THR A 62 19.17 6.54 1.06
CA THR A 62 20.50 7.09 0.72
C THR A 62 21.12 6.31 -0.44
N ASN A 63 20.53 5.16 -0.79
CA ASN A 63 20.92 4.26 -1.87
C ASN A 63 19.72 3.97 -2.81
N THR A 64 19.87 4.24 -4.10
CA THR A 64 18.84 4.14 -5.16
C THR A 64 18.38 2.71 -5.51
N ASN A 65 18.54 1.74 -4.60
CA ASN A 65 18.35 0.32 -4.90
C ASN A 65 16.95 -0.22 -4.54
N TYR A 66 16.08 0.61 -3.98
CA TYR A 66 14.72 0.21 -3.64
C TYR A 66 13.72 0.75 -4.66
N HIS A 67 12.68 -0.03 -4.92
CA HIS A 67 11.58 0.35 -5.80
C HIS A 67 10.58 1.20 -5.01
N ASP A 68 9.90 2.11 -5.70
CA ASP A 68 8.90 3.02 -5.13
C ASP A 68 7.78 2.28 -4.38
N ASP A 69 7.37 1.13 -4.91
CA ASP A 69 6.32 0.29 -4.32
C ASP A 69 6.74 -0.33 -2.98
N TYR A 70 8.00 -0.72 -2.85
CA TYR A 70 8.60 -1.18 -1.60
C TYR A 70 8.65 -0.06 -0.56
N GLU A 71 9.10 1.13 -0.94
CA GLU A 71 9.20 2.29 -0.05
C GLU A 71 7.84 2.74 0.49
N ILE A 72 6.81 2.78 -0.38
CA ILE A 72 5.43 3.01 0.05
C ILE A 72 4.98 1.93 1.03
N GLY A 73 5.35 0.67 0.81
CA GLY A 73 5.11 -0.43 1.74
C GLY A 73 5.72 -0.20 3.13
N VAL A 74 6.93 0.35 3.20
CA VAL A 74 7.61 0.72 4.46
C VAL A 74 6.83 1.84 5.17
N CYS A 75 6.49 2.92 4.46
CA CYS A 75 5.67 4.01 5.00
C CYS A 75 4.35 3.49 5.59
N VAL A 76 3.61 2.69 4.80
CA VAL A 76 2.32 2.11 5.20
C VAL A 76 2.45 1.29 6.47
N LYS A 77 3.49 0.45 6.56
CA LYS A 77 3.76 -0.36 7.74
C LYS A 77 4.00 0.51 8.97
N ASN A 78 4.85 1.53 8.87
CA ASN A 78 5.23 2.38 10.00
C ASN A 78 4.08 3.31 10.45
N LEU A 79 3.22 3.71 9.51
CA LEU A 79 2.01 4.50 9.77
C LEU A 79 0.81 3.65 10.26
N ASN A 80 0.95 2.33 10.37
CA ASN A 80 -0.14 1.41 10.71
C ASN A 80 -1.36 1.52 9.78
N ILE A 81 -1.11 1.78 8.50
CA ILE A 81 -2.16 1.82 7.46
C ILE A 81 -2.63 0.38 7.18
N THR A 82 -3.95 0.18 7.06
CA THR A 82 -4.53 -1.15 6.87
C THR A 82 -4.33 -1.64 5.44
N SER A 83 -3.53 -2.70 5.29
CA SER A 83 -3.24 -3.33 4.00
C SER A 83 -4.23 -4.46 3.69
N ILE A 84 -4.80 -4.47 2.48
CA ILE A 84 -5.75 -5.47 2.00
C ILE A 84 -5.25 -6.05 0.67
N ASP A 85 -4.96 -7.35 0.65
CA ASP A 85 -4.61 -8.06 -0.59
C ASP A 85 -5.88 -8.27 -1.43
N THR A 86 -5.85 -7.85 -2.69
CA THR A 86 -7.02 -7.87 -3.59
C THR A 86 -6.95 -8.96 -4.64
N ARG A 87 -5.95 -9.85 -4.57
CA ARG A 87 -5.88 -11.00 -5.46
C ARG A 87 -6.96 -12.01 -5.10
N ASP A 88 -7.54 -12.62 -6.12
CA ASP A 88 -8.43 -13.74 -5.92
C ASP A 88 -7.70 -14.87 -5.20
N ASN A 89 -8.38 -15.51 -4.24
CA ASN A 89 -7.85 -16.71 -3.64
C ASN A 89 -7.80 -17.80 -4.70
N LEU A 90 -6.65 -18.47 -4.83
CA LEU A 90 -6.59 -19.71 -5.58
C LEU A 90 -7.51 -20.73 -4.90
N VAL A 91 -8.67 -21.00 -5.50
CA VAL A 91 -9.41 -22.22 -5.19
C VAL A 91 -8.51 -23.36 -5.64
N LYS A 92 -7.93 -24.08 -4.68
CA LYS A 92 -7.32 -25.38 -4.97
C LYS A 92 -8.48 -26.32 -5.32
N VAL A 93 -8.74 -26.48 -6.62
CA VAL A 93 -9.58 -27.55 -7.16
C VAL A 93 -8.82 -28.87 -7.02
#